data_AF-A0A3C1QZW5-F1
#
_entry.id   AF-A0A3C1QZW5-F1
#
_cell.length_a   1.000
_cell.length_b   1.000
_cell.length_c   1.000
_cell.angle_alpha   90.00
_cell.angle_beta   90.00
_cell.angle_gamma   90.00
#
_symmetry.space_group_name_H-M   'P 1'
#
loop_
_entity.id
_entity.type
_entity.pdbx_description
1 polymer ?
#
loop_
_entity_poly.entity_id
_entity_poly.type
_entity_poly.pdbx_seq_one_letter_code
_entity_poly.pdbx_strand_id
1 'polypeptide(L)'
;MTVSESESDRVHYLDNLRALAMLLGVYLHGALAYAEPSRSIWLATDPQGSRLVDASIWCIHLFRMNLFFLLAGYFAKLLIERKGIGPFLRNRATRIALPFVSFWPVLWAAMAIVFV
;
A
#
# COMPACT_ATOMS: atom_id res chain seq x y z
N MET A 1 1.10 43.97 8.91
CA MET A 1 0.89 42.54 9.17
C MET A 1 1.35 41.80 7.94
N THR A 2 2.62 41.41 7.91
CA THR A 2 3.28 40.75 6.77
C THR A 2 2.74 39.33 6.68
N VAL A 3 1.97 39.06 5.63
CA VAL A 3 1.51 37.71 5.28
C VAL A 3 2.76 36.87 5.06
N SER A 4 3.03 35.93 5.95
CA SER A 4 4.06 34.92 5.72
C SER A 4 3.56 34.00 4.61
N GLU A 5 4.17 34.10 3.43
CA GLU A 5 4.10 33.03 2.42
C GLU A 5 4.75 31.77 3.02
N SER A 6 3.95 30.87 3.61
CA SER A 6 4.43 29.57 4.06
C SER A 6 3.90 28.48 3.14
N GLU A 7 4.83 27.90 2.37
CA GLU A 7 4.82 26.57 1.72
C GLU A 7 3.50 26.07 1.10
N SER A 8 3.56 25.71 -0.20
CA SER A 8 2.46 25.11 -0.97
C SER A 8 1.49 24.27 -0.13
N ASP A 9 0.25 24.72 -0.05
CA ASP A 9 -0.77 24.20 0.88
C ASP A 9 -0.82 22.66 0.83
N ARG A 10 -0.32 22.02 1.89
CA ARG A 10 -0.24 20.56 1.98
C ARG A 10 -1.62 20.06 2.38
N VAL A 11 -2.14 19.09 1.64
CA VAL A 11 -3.52 18.61 1.81
C VAL A 11 -3.62 17.66 3.01
N HIS A 12 -3.64 18.22 4.23
CA HIS A 12 -3.55 17.47 5.49
C HIS A 12 -4.66 16.43 5.69
N TYR A 13 -5.89 16.71 5.25
CA TYR A 13 -6.99 15.76 5.40
C TYR A 13 -6.81 14.48 4.56
N LEU A 14 -6.20 14.59 3.36
CA LEU A 14 -5.91 13.41 2.53
C LEU A 14 -4.74 12.61 3.09
N ASP A 15 -3.75 13.28 3.68
CA ASP A 15 -2.67 12.61 4.41
C ASP A 15 -3.20 11.84 5.62
N ASN A 16 -4.14 12.43 6.38
CA ASN A 16 -4.80 11.77 7.50
C ASN A 16 -5.64 10.57 7.03
N LEU A 17 -6.36 10.72 5.92
CA LEU A 17 -7.15 9.62 5.33
C LEU A 17 -6.24 8.46 4.89
N ARG A 18 -5.09 8.77 4.31
CA ARG A 18 -4.06 7.78 3.99
C ARG A 18 -3.52 7.10 5.24
N ALA A 19 -3.24 7.86 6.31
CA ALA A 19 -2.75 7.32 7.57
C ALA A 19 -3.77 6.37 8.21
N LEU A 20 -5.05 6.74 8.23
CA LEU A 20 -6.14 5.88 8.67
C LEU A 20 -6.19 4.58 7.84
N ALA A 21 -6.10 4.70 6.51
CA ALA A 21 -6.05 3.53 5.63
C ALA A 21 -4.86 2.61 5.94
N MET A 22 -3.69 3.15 6.30
CA MET A 22 -2.53 2.36 6.72
C MET A 22 -2.79 1.66 8.06
N LEU A 23 -3.42 2.31 9.03
CA LEU A 23 -3.78 1.72 10.32
C LEU A 23 -4.80 0.56 10.17
N LEU A 24 -5.78 0.71 9.26
CA LEU A 24 -6.67 -0.39 8.90
C LEU A 24 -5.90 -1.59 8.31
N GLY A 25 -4.78 -1.34 7.65
CA GLY A 25 -3.85 -2.38 7.20
C GLY A 25 -3.25 -3.18 8.37
N VAL A 26 -2.84 -2.51 9.45
CA VAL A 26 -2.30 -3.15 10.65
C VAL A 26 -3.35 -4.05 11.30
N TYR A 27 -4.58 -3.55 11.46
CA TYR A 27 -5.71 -4.36 11.93
C TYR A 27 -5.91 -5.60 11.05
N LEU A 28 -5.93 -5.43 9.72
CA LEU A 28 -6.16 -6.54 8.79
C LEU A 28 -5.10 -7.65 8.97
N HIS A 29 -3.82 -7.30 9.09
CA HIS A 29 -2.76 -8.31 9.27
C HIS A 29 -2.88 -9.07 10.60
N GLY A 30 -3.28 -8.41 11.68
CA GLY A 30 -3.57 -9.09 12.94
C GLY A 30 -4.81 -9.99 12.86
N ALA A 31 -5.82 -9.56 12.11
CA ALA A 31 -7.07 -10.28 11.93
C ALA A 31 -6.92 -11.58 11.10
N LEU A 32 -5.91 -11.68 10.22
CA LEU A 32 -5.64 -12.88 9.41
C LEU A 32 -5.41 -14.15 10.25
N ALA A 33 -4.95 -14.00 11.50
CA ALA A 33 -4.80 -15.12 12.43
C ALA A 33 -6.15 -15.79 12.79
N TYR A 34 -7.27 -15.10 12.60
CA TYR A 34 -8.61 -15.57 12.98
C TYR A 34 -9.54 -15.79 11.77
N ALA A 35 -9.01 -15.59 10.56
CA ALA A 35 -9.79 -15.69 9.33
C ALA A 35 -9.65 -17.07 8.69
N GLU A 36 -10.78 -17.66 8.32
CA GLU A 36 -10.86 -19.02 7.76
C GLU A 36 -10.11 -19.13 6.41
N PRO A 37 -10.23 -18.17 5.47
CA PRO A 37 -9.55 -18.25 4.17
C PRO A 37 -8.02 -18.17 4.25
N SER A 38 -7.46 -17.61 5.34
CA SER A 38 -6.00 -17.44 5.50
C SER A 38 -5.32 -18.60 6.22
N ARG A 39 -6.06 -19.65 6.62
CA ARG A 39 -5.53 -20.81 7.33
C ARG A 39 -4.43 -21.58 6.56
N SER A 40 -4.42 -21.49 5.23
CA SER A 40 -3.36 -22.09 4.40
C SER A 40 -2.11 -21.24 4.26
N ILE A 41 -2.16 -19.95 4.60
CA ILE A 41 -1.09 -18.98 4.37
C ILE A 41 -0.43 -18.57 5.71
N TRP A 42 -1.19 -18.55 6.80
CA TRP A 42 -0.75 -18.06 8.10
C TRP A 42 -0.39 -19.21 9.04
N LEU A 43 0.83 -19.23 9.58
CA LEU A 43 1.29 -20.32 10.46
C LEU A 43 0.56 -20.35 11.82
N ALA A 44 0.08 -19.21 12.30
CA ALA A 44 -0.59 -19.07 13.60
C ALA A 44 -2.08 -18.76 13.40
N THR A 45 -2.86 -19.76 12.99
CA THR A 45 -4.32 -19.62 12.79
C THR A 45 -5.10 -20.27 13.92
N ASP A 46 -6.12 -19.58 14.41
CA ASP A 46 -7.08 -20.12 15.37
C ASP A 46 -7.96 -21.21 14.71
N PRO A 47 -8.07 -22.42 15.29
CA PRO A 47 -8.94 -23.48 14.78
C PRO A 47 -10.44 -23.13 14.76
N GLN A 48 -10.91 -22.22 15.61
CA GLN A 48 -12.34 -21.86 15.68
C GLN A 48 -12.72 -20.82 14.62
N GLY A 49 -11.79 -19.90 14.29
CA GLY A 49 -12.04 -18.80 13.36
C GLY A 49 -13.20 -17.88 13.76
N SER A 50 -13.47 -16.83 12.99
CA SER A 50 -14.65 -15.98 13.21
C SER A 50 -15.19 -15.37 11.93
N ARG A 51 -16.45 -15.69 11.61
CA ARG A 51 -17.17 -15.12 10.46
C ARG A 51 -17.29 -13.59 10.52
N LEU A 52 -17.34 -13.03 11.73
CA LEU A 52 -17.39 -11.57 11.91
C LEU A 52 -16.04 -10.93 11.54
N VAL A 53 -14.94 -11.60 11.87
CA VAL A 53 -13.59 -11.17 11.48
C VAL A 53 -13.39 -11.32 9.97
N ASP A 54 -13.87 -12.40 9.36
CA ASP A 54 -13.84 -12.56 7.90
C ASP A 54 -14.58 -11.41 7.21
N ALA A 55 -15.80 -11.09 7.67
CA ALA A 55 -16.59 -10.00 7.13
C ALA A 55 -15.89 -8.63 7.28
N SER A 56 -15.24 -8.37 8.42
CA SER A 56 -14.50 -7.12 8.64
C SER A 56 -13.29 -7.01 7.72
N ILE A 57 -12.54 -8.09 7.54
CA ILE A 57 -11.39 -8.16 6.62
C ILE A 57 -11.85 -7.86 5.18
N TRP A 58 -12.90 -8.52 4.70
CA TRP A 58 -13.41 -8.30 3.35
C TRP A 58 -13.89 -6.87 3.13
N CYS A 59 -14.67 -6.33 4.07
CA CYS A 59 -15.16 -4.96 4.01
C CYS A 59 -13.99 -3.95 3.98
N ILE A 60 -13.05 -4.09 4.90
CA ILE A 60 -11.87 -3.22 4.97
C ILE A 60 -11.00 -3.37 3.72
N HIS A 61 -10.79 -4.58 3.23
CA HIS A 61 -9.96 -4.83 2.05
C HIS A 61 -10.54 -4.17 0.80
N LEU A 62 -11.84 -4.39 0.55
CA LEU A 62 -12.54 -3.78 -0.58
C LEU A 62 -12.51 -2.26 -0.51
N PHE A 63 -12.77 -1.67 0.66
CA PHE A 63 -12.75 -0.22 0.82
C PHE A 63 -11.33 0.35 0.72
N ARG A 64 -10.38 -0.19 1.49
CA ARG A 64 -9.02 0.34 1.64
C ARG A 64 -8.25 0.33 0.32
N MET A 65 -8.34 -0.74 -0.47
CA MET A 65 -7.63 -0.82 -1.76
C MET A 65 -8.14 0.25 -2.74
N ASN A 66 -9.46 0.37 -2.90
CA ASN A 66 -10.07 1.40 -3.74
C ASN A 66 -9.73 2.81 -3.26
N LEU A 67 -9.73 3.04 -1.94
CA LEU A 67 -9.31 4.31 -1.35
C LEU A 67 -7.86 4.66 -1.70
N PHE A 68 -6.93 3.70 -1.60
CA PHE A 68 -5.54 3.93 -1.99
C PHE A 68 -5.38 4.25 -3.48
N PHE A 69 -6.14 3.60 -4.37
CA PHE A 69 -6.12 3.94 -5.80
C PHE A 69 -6.60 5.36 -6.07
N LEU A 70 -7.69 5.79 -5.42
CA LEU A 70 -8.19 7.16 -5.52
C LEU A 70 -7.15 8.16 -5.04
N LEU A 71 -6.59 7.96 -3.84
CA LEU A 71 -5.56 8.83 -3.27
C LEU A 71 -4.29 8.86 -4.15
N ALA A 72 -3.87 7.72 -4.69
CA ALA A 72 -2.73 7.64 -5.59
C ALA A 72 -2.95 8.45 -6.87
N GLY A 73 -4.15 8.40 -7.45
CA GLY A 73 -4.54 9.20 -8.61
C GLY A 73 -4.54 10.70 -8.31
N TYR A 74 -5.16 11.10 -7.20
CA TYR A 74 -5.20 12.50 -6.76
C TYR A 74 -3.79 13.08 -6.58
N PHE A 75 -2.94 12.40 -5.80
CA PHE A 75 -1.57 12.87 -5.55
C PHE A 75 -0.69 12.78 -6.81
N ALA A 76 -0.97 11.84 -7.72
CA ALA A 76 -0.29 11.80 -9.01
C ALA A 76 -0.57 13.05 -9.83
N LYS A 77 -1.84 13.44 -9.96
CA LYS A 77 -2.27 14.64 -10.68
C LYS A 77 -1.67 15.90 -10.05
N LEU A 78 -1.76 16.04 -8.73
CA LEU A 78 -1.16 17.16 -7.99
C LEU A 78 0.35 17.27 -8.21
N LEU A 79 1.06 16.13 -8.24
CA LEU A 79 2.51 16.10 -8.47
C LEU A 79 2.87 16.44 -9.92
N ILE A 80 2.07 15.98 -10.89
CA ILE A 80 2.24 16.32 -12.30
C ILE A 80 2.01 17.82 -12.52
N GLU A 81 0.99 18.41 -11.91
CA GLU A 81 0.74 19.86 -12.01
C GLU A 81 1.90 20.68 -11.42
N ARG A 82 2.54 20.19 -10.35
CA ARG A 82 3.65 20.90 -9.70
C ARG A 82 5.01 20.70 -10.36
N LYS A 83 5.28 19.53 -10.96
CA LYS A 83 6.64 19.16 -11.45
C LYS A 83 6.69 18.74 -12.93
N GLY A 84 5.55 18.61 -13.59
CA GLY A 84 5.44 18.08 -14.95
C GLY A 84 5.52 16.55 -15.04
N ILE A 85 5.17 16.03 -16.21
CA ILE A 85 5.07 14.58 -16.50
C ILE A 85 6.44 13.91 -16.51
N GLY A 86 7.48 14.55 -17.07
CA GLY A 86 8.82 13.97 -17.20
C GLY A 86 9.45 13.59 -15.86
N PRO A 87 9.60 14.54 -14.91
CA PRO A 87 10.12 14.24 -13.57
C PRO A 87 9.27 13.22 -12.80
N PHE A 88 7.94 13.25 -13.00
CA PHE A 88 7.02 12.28 -12.43
C PHE A 88 7.29 10.84 -12.92
N LEU A 89 7.42 10.64 -14.24
CA LEU A 89 7.74 9.33 -14.83
C LEU A 89 9.12 8.85 -14.37
N ARG A 90 10.14 9.71 -14.42
CA ARG A 90 11.50 9.34 -13.98
C ARG A 90 11.53 8.89 -12.52
N ASN A 91 10.85 9.60 -11.64
CA ASN A 91 10.77 9.23 -10.22
C ASN A 91 10.09 7.86 -10.03
N ARG A 92 9.01 7.58 -10.75
CA ARG A 92 8.33 6.27 -10.67
C ARG A 92 9.17 5.15 -11.27
N ALA A 93 9.75 5.36 -12.44
CA ALA A 93 10.64 4.38 -13.08
C ALA A 93 11.82 4.03 -12.18
N THR A 94 12.47 5.04 -11.58
CA THR A 94 13.61 4.79 -10.68
C THR A 94 13.17 4.01 -9.42
N ARG A 95 11.98 4.24 -8.89
CA ARG A 95 11.50 3.53 -7.69
C ARG A 95 10.97 2.12 -7.96
N ILE A 96 10.60 1.80 -9.20
CA ILE A 96 10.03 0.50 -9.58
C ILE A 96 11.05 -0.34 -10.35
N ALA A 97 11.61 0.20 -11.43
CA ALA A 97 12.52 -0.53 -12.31
C ALA A 97 13.86 -0.82 -11.64
N LEU A 98 14.39 0.09 -10.81
CA LEU A 98 15.69 -0.12 -10.17
C LEU A 98 15.65 -1.30 -9.17
N PRO A 99 14.70 -1.38 -8.22
CA PRO A 99 14.57 -2.56 -7.38
C PRO A 99 14.27 -3.81 -8.20
N PHE A 100 13.41 -3.72 -9.21
CA PHE A 100 13.05 -4.86 -10.04
C PHE A 100 14.28 -5.45 -10.74
N VAL A 101 15.04 -4.65 -11.48
CA VAL A 101 16.24 -5.11 -12.21
C VAL A 101 17.34 -5.60 -11.25
N SER A 102 17.46 -4.99 -10.07
CA SER A 102 18.49 -5.37 -9.09
C SER A 102 18.17 -6.71 -8.40
N PHE A 103 16.92 -6.93 -8.01
CA PHE A 103 16.52 -8.13 -7.28
C PHE A 103 16.03 -9.27 -8.16
N TRP A 104 15.65 -9.00 -9.41
CA TRP A 104 15.17 -10.03 -10.34
C TRP A 104 16.18 -11.19 -10.54
N PRO A 105 17.46 -10.94 -10.85
CA PRO A 105 18.43 -12.03 -11.02
C PRO A 105 18.66 -12.81 -9.73
N VAL A 106 18.67 -12.11 -8.59
CA VAL A 106 18.85 -12.72 -7.27
C VAL A 106 17.69 -13.66 -6.93
N LEU A 107 16.45 -13.20 -7.15
CA LEU A 107 15.25 -14.02 -6.94
C LEU A 107 15.21 -15.20 -7.91
N TRP A 108 15.57 -14.98 -9.18
CA TRP A 108 15.62 -16.04 -10.18
C TRP A 108 16.62 -17.13 -9.80
N ALA A 109 17.84 -16.74 -9.39
CA ALA A 109 18.86 -17.67 -8.91
C ALA A 109 18.40 -18.43 -7.66
N ALA A 110 17.78 -17.74 -6.69
CA ALA A 110 17.26 -18.38 -5.48
C ALA A 110 16.18 -19.42 -5.78
N MET A 111 15.24 -19.11 -6.68
CA MET A 111 14.21 -20.08 -7.11
C MET A 111 14.83 -21.25 -7.87
N ALA A 112 15.80 -21.01 -8.76
CA ALA A 112 16.49 -22.09 -9.47
C ALA A 112 17.19 -23.07 -8.51
N ILE A 113 17.79 -22.59 -7.41
CA ILE A 113 18.42 -23.44 -6.40
C ILE A 113 17.39 -24.27 -5.60
N VAL A 114 16.19 -23.74 -5.37
CA VAL A 114 15.15 -24.44 -4.58
C VAL A 114 14.43 -25.52 -5.39
N PHE A 115 14.28 -25.31 -6.71
CA PHE A 115 13.54 -26.21 -7.60
C PHE A 115 14.43 -27.15 -8.44
N VAL A 116 15.75 -27.10 -8.26
CA VAL A 116 16.74 -28.07 -8.78
C VAL A 116 17.21 -28.95 -7.63
#